data_AF-A0A955P1G5-F1
#
_entry.id   AF-A0A955P1G5-F1
#
_cell.length_a   1.000
_cell.length_b   1.000
_cell.length_c   1.000
_cell.angle_alpha   90.00
_cell.angle_beta   90.00
_cell.angle_gamma   90.00
#
_symmetry.space_group_name_H-M   'P 1'
#
loop_
_entity.id
_entity.type
_entity.pdbx_description
1 polymer ?
#
loop_
_entity_poly.entity_id
_entity_poly.type
_entity_poly.pdbx_seq_one_letter_code
_entity_poly.pdbx_strand_id
1 'polypeptide(L)' 'MISTMAILLMLAAPDPAVFKSELIFPPEDFHNHSSSIVETAEGDLIACWFHGKGERKDDTLVIRGARKNKGIPNGPNRL' A
#
# COMPACT_ATOMS: atom_id res chain seq x y z
N MET A 1 -30.95 33.38 4.67
CA MET A 1 -30.85 32.47 3.50
C MET A 1 -29.45 32.43 2.89
N ILE A 2 -28.72 33.55 2.80
CA ILE A 2 -27.33 33.56 2.29
C ILE A 2 -26.33 32.93 3.29
N SER A 3 -26.57 33.11 4.59
CA SER A 3 -25.69 32.60 5.66
C SER A 3 -25.69 31.07 5.80
N THR A 4 -26.80 30.40 5.49
CA THR A 4 -26.90 28.92 5.52
C THR A 4 -26.18 28.26 4.34
N MET A 5 -26.12 28.90 3.16
CA MET A 5 -25.37 28.39 2.02
C MET A 5 -23.85 28.47 2.21
N ALA A 6 -23.36 29.50 2.92
CA ALA A 6 -21.93 29.65 3.24
C ALA A 6 -21.41 28.57 4.21
N ILE A 7 -22.25 28.13 5.16
CA ILE A 7 -21.92 27.04 6.09
C ILE A 7 -21.85 25.70 5.35
N LEU A 8 -22.73 25.46 4.37
CA LEU A 8 -22.73 24.22 3.59
C LEU A 8 -21.48 24.09 2.69
N LEU A 9 -20.94 25.21 2.20
CA LEU A 9 -19.75 25.23 1.35
C LEU A 9 -18.45 24.88 2.09
N MET A 10 -18.38 25.12 3.41
CA MET A 10 -17.20 24.85 4.23
C MET A 10 -17.06 23.38 4.66
N LEU A 11 -18.14 22.59 4.62
CA LEU A 11 -18.08 21.14 4.86
C LEU A 11 -17.63 20.33 3.63
N ALA A 12 -17.54 20.95 2.46
CA ALA A 12 -17.14 20.31 1.22
C ALA A 12 -15.65 20.52 0.89
N ALA A 13 -14.84 20.97 1.85
CA ALA A 13 -13.40 21.00 1.68
C ALA A 13 -12.93 19.55 1.42
N PRO A 14 -12.30 19.26 0.26
CA PRO A 14 -11.74 17.94 0.00
C PRO A 14 -10.73 17.63 1.10
N ASP A 15 -10.86 16.45 1.70
CA ASP A 15 -9.87 15.92 2.65
C ASP A 15 -8.48 16.10 2.01
N PRO A 16 -7.52 16.81 2.66
CA PRO A 16 -6.19 16.99 2.10
C PRO A 16 -5.64 15.63 1.65
N ALA A 17 -5.00 15.57 0.49
CA ALA A 17 -4.44 14.32 -0.02
C ALA A 17 -3.46 13.73 1.02
N VAL A 18 -3.93 12.77 1.81
CA VAL A 18 -3.15 12.17 2.88
C VAL A 18 -2.21 11.16 2.25
N PHE A 19 -0.93 11.52 2.15
CA PHE A 19 0.12 10.56 1.79
C PHE A 19 0.33 9.59 2.94
N LYS A 20 0.32 8.28 2.63
CA LYS A 20 0.61 7.21 3.59
C LYS A 20 1.67 6.29 2.99
N SER A 21 2.66 5.94 3.79
CA SER A 21 3.68 4.95 3.45
C SER A 21 3.86 3.97 4.60
N GLU A 22 4.22 2.74 4.25
CA GLU A 22 4.48 1.67 5.20
C GLU A 22 5.38 0.61 4.58
N LEU A 23 5.96 -0.23 5.43
CA LEU A 23 6.69 -1.41 4.98
C LEU A 23 5.70 -2.54 4.69
N ILE A 24 5.96 -3.27 3.61
CA ILE A 24 5.20 -4.48 3.25
C ILE A 24 5.43 -5.54 4.35
N PHE A 25 6.68 -5.71 4.80
CA PHE A 25 7.08 -6.60 5.89
C PHE A 25 8.15 -5.93 6.77
N PRO A 26 8.35 -6.37 8.03
CA PRO A 26 9.44 -5.88 8.87
C PRO A 26 10.83 -6.11 8.24
N PRO A 27 11.85 -5.32 8.59
CA PRO A 27 13.21 -5.56 8.11
C PRO A 27 13.70 -6.98 8.40
N GLU A 28 14.35 -7.61 7.43
CA GLU A 28 14.86 -8.98 7.49
C GLU A 28 16.18 -9.11 6.72
N ASP A 29 16.93 -10.18 6.98
CA ASP A 29 18.25 -10.44 6.38
C ASP A 29 18.19 -11.09 4.98
N PHE A 30 17.04 -10.97 4.30
CA PHE A 30 16.86 -11.46 2.93
C PHE A 30 17.01 -10.34 1.90
N HIS A 31 17.52 -10.70 0.72
CA HIS A 31 17.60 -9.80 -0.41
C HIS A 31 16.20 -9.64 -1.03
N ASN A 32 15.64 -8.44 -0.88
CA ASN A 32 14.34 -8.07 -1.43
C ASN A 32 14.51 -6.91 -2.43
N HIS A 33 14.03 -7.04 -3.67
CA HIS A 33 14.18 -5.99 -4.70
C HIS A 33 13.09 -6.03 -5.78
N SER A 34 13.10 -5.00 -6.65
CA SER A 34 12.19 -4.83 -7.80
C SER A 34 10.72 -5.01 -7.43
N SER A 35 10.27 -4.30 -6.39
CA SER A 35 8.86 -4.32 -6.01
C SER A 35 7.98 -3.66 -7.08
N SER A 36 6.78 -4.20 -7.23
CA SER A 36 5.72 -3.64 -8.08
C SER A 36 4.42 -3.64 -7.30
N ILE A 37 3.54 -2.67 -7.56
CA ILE A 37 2.23 -2.53 -6.93
C ILE A 37 1.18 -2.16 -7.96
N VAL A 38 -0.01 -2.74 -7.81
CA VAL A 38 -1.19 -2.43 -8.62
C VAL A 38 -2.40 -2.21 -7.72
N GLU A 39 -3.30 -1.34 -8.16
CA GLU A 39 -4.64 -1.21 -7.61
C GLU A 39 -5.60 -2.06 -8.46
N THR A 40 -6.41 -2.88 -7.79
CA THR A 40 -7.46 -3.69 -8.42
C THR A 40 -8.72 -2.87 -8.69
N ALA A 41 -9.64 -3.37 -9.51
CA ALA A 41 -10.91 -2.70 -9.77
C ALA A 41 -11.76 -2.53 -8.48
N GLU A 42 -11.60 -3.43 -7.53
CA GLU A 42 -12.25 -3.39 -6.22
C GLU A 42 -11.59 -2.38 -5.25
N GLY A 43 -10.43 -1.83 -5.63
CA GLY A 43 -9.63 -0.86 -4.86
C GLY A 43 -8.71 -1.49 -3.80
N ASP A 44 -8.47 -2.79 -3.88
CA ASP A 44 -7.41 -3.45 -3.11
C ASP A 44 -6.04 -3.16 -3.75
N LEU A 45 -5.00 -3.14 -2.92
CA LEU A 45 -3.62 -3.06 -3.40
C LEU A 45 -2.99 -4.46 -3.39
N ILE A 46 -2.38 -4.83 -4.50
CA ILE A 46 -1.57 -6.04 -4.62
C ILE A 46 -0.13 -5.63 -4.91
N ALA A 47 0.80 -6.11 -4.09
CA ALA A 47 2.23 -5.90 -4.29
C ALA A 47 2.94 -7.22 -4.52
N CYS A 48 4.01 -7.21 -5.32
CA CYS A 48 4.91 -8.34 -5.50
C CYS A 48 6.37 -7.88 -5.52
N TRP A 49 7.29 -8.79 -5.18
CA TRP A 49 8.73 -8.53 -5.14
C TRP A 49 9.53 -9.84 -5.25
N PHE A 50 10.82 -9.73 -5.60
CA PHE A 50 11.75 -10.86 -5.51
C PHE A 50 12.27 -11.00 -4.08
N HIS A 51 12.35 -12.22 -3.57
CA HIS A 51 12.82 -12.55 -2.23
C HIS A 51 13.75 -13.77 -2.25
N GLY A 52 14.88 -13.69 -1.56
CA GLY A 52 15.76 -14.83 -1.31
C GLY A 52 17.15 -14.42 -0.81
N LYS A 53 18.12 -15.34 -0.84
CA LYS A 53 19.48 -15.08 -0.31
C LYS A 53 20.48 -14.61 -1.36
N GLY A 54 20.27 -14.91 -2.63
CA GLY A 54 21.19 -14.51 -3.69
C GLY A 54 20.75 -13.28 -4.48
N GLU A 55 21.50 -13.03 -5.56
CA GLU A 55 21.29 -11.91 -6.48
C GLU A 55 20.76 -12.39 -7.83
N ARG A 56 20.92 -11.58 -8.89
CA ARG A 56 20.40 -11.77 -10.26
C ARG A 56 20.67 -13.15 -10.93
N LYS A 57 21.59 -13.96 -10.40
CA LYS A 57 21.96 -15.28 -10.94
C LYS A 57 21.64 -16.45 -10.00
N ASP A 58 20.98 -16.18 -8.88
CA ASP A 58 20.59 -17.23 -7.94
C ASP A 58 19.19 -17.73 -8.30
N ASP A 59 19.10 -19.02 -8.63
CA ASP A 59 17.85 -19.69 -9.03
C ASP A 59 16.95 -20.01 -7.82
N THR A 60 17.38 -19.69 -6.59
CA THR A 60 16.60 -19.87 -5.36
C THR A 60 15.69 -18.68 -5.02
N LEU A 61 15.76 -17.60 -5.81
CA LEU A 61 14.86 -16.46 -5.64
C LEU A 61 13.41 -16.85 -5.95
N VAL A 62 12.49 -16.38 -5.11
CA VAL A 62 11.04 -16.55 -5.30
C VAL A 62 10.38 -15.19 -5.46
N ILE A 63 9.26 -15.17 -6.18
CA ILE A 63 8.38 -14.01 -6.19
C ILE A 63 7.38 -14.18 -5.04
N ARG A 64 7.40 -13.23 -4.10
CA ARG A 64 6.40 -13.13 -3.03
C ARG A 64 5.37 -12.06 -3.37
N GLY A 65 4.21 -12.17 -2.73
CA GLY A 65 3.09 -11.25 -2.95
C GLY A 65 2.35 -10.94 -1.66
N ALA A 66 1.73 -9.76 -1.65
CA ALA A 66 0.99 -9.18 -0.56
C ALA A 66 -0.31 -8.58 -1.08
N ARG A 67 -1.42 -8.73 -0.35
CA ARG A 67 -2.69 -8.05 -0.65
C ARG A 67 -3.13 -7.22 0.55
N LYS A 68 -3.41 -5.95 0.29
CA LYS A 68 -4.08 -5.05 1.22
C LYS A 68 -5.48 -4.77 0.71
N ASN A 69 -6.47 -5.29 1.42
CA ASN A 69 -7.85 -5.04 1.08
C ASN A 69 -8.23 -3.57 1.37
N LYS A 70 -9.06 -3.01 0.51
CA LYS A 70 -9.57 -1.65 0.62
C LYS A 70 -10.20 -1.42 2.00
N GLY A 71 -9.88 -0.27 2.60
CA GLY A 71 -10.48 0.16 3.85
C GLY A 71 -10.03 -0.61 5.10
N ILE A 72 -9.13 -1.59 4.95
CA ILE A 72 -8.55 -2.28 6.10
C ILE A 72 -7.41 -1.44 6.70
N PRO A 73 -7.50 -1.06 7.98
CA PRO A 73 -6.40 -0.44 8.70
C PRO A 73 -5.25 -1.42 8.89
N ASN A 74 -4.03 -0.88 8.92
CA ASN A 74 -2.82 -1.68 9.07
C ASN A 74 -2.82 -2.39 10.44
N GLY A 75 -2.37 -3.64 10.45
CA GLY A 75 -2.25 -4.45 11.67
C GLY A 75 -0.92 -5.21 11.65
N PRO A 76 -0.39 -5.60 12.83
CA PRO A 76 0.98 -6.11 12.97
C PRO A 76 1.27 -7.42 12.22
N ASN A 77 0.23 -8.15 11.78
CA ASN A 77 0.33 -9.45 11.10
C ASN A 77 -0.59 -9.51 9.87
N ARG A 78 -0.51 -8.55 8.96
CA ARG A 78 -1.21 -8.65 7.67
C ARG A 78 -0.23 -8.79 6.52
N LEU A 79 0.54 -9.88 6.56
CA LEU A 79 1.06 -10.66 5.44
C LEU A 79 1.27 -12.12 5.87
#